data_AF-A0A8S0FSE2-F1
#
_entry.id   AF-A0A8S0FSE2-F1
#
_cell.length_a   1.000
_cell.length_b   1.000
_cell.length_c   1.000
_cell.angle_alpha   90.00
_cell.angle_beta   90.00
_cell.angle_gamma   90.00
#
_symmetry.space_group_name_H-M   'P 1'
#
loop_
_entity.id
_entity.type
_entity.pdbx_description
1 polymer ?
#
loop_
_entity_poly.entity_id
_entity_poly.type
_entity_poly.pdbx_seq_one_letter_code
_entity_poly.pdbx_strand_id
1 'polypeptide(L)'
;MSTKEGDTLDCRQWQRVIAVPGKLTLMSDDLTNVTVKRELYEVERDGNTIEYDGMTMERVDRPTAECAAALDKAPLPTPLP
;
A
#
# COMPACT_ATOMS: atom_id res chain seq x y z
N MET A 1 -0.12 -1.75 -2.46
CA MET A 1 0.10 -1.14 -3.80
C MET A 1 0.38 0.34 -3.62
N SER A 2 1.23 0.94 -4.45
CA SER A 2 1.52 2.38 -4.40
C SER A 2 1.77 2.97 -5.78
N THR A 3 1.41 4.24 -5.96
CA THR A 3 1.62 5.03 -7.19
C THR A 3 2.89 5.88 -7.09
N LYS A 4 3.33 6.50 -8.19
CA LYS A 4 4.50 7.41 -8.18
C LYS A 4 4.20 8.70 -7.41
N GLU A 5 2.94 9.10 -7.39
CA GLU A 5 2.41 10.27 -6.70
C GLU A 5 2.12 9.99 -5.22
N GLY A 6 2.35 8.75 -4.78
CA GLY A 6 2.28 8.35 -3.38
C GLY A 6 0.90 7.89 -2.92
N ASP A 7 -0.10 7.73 -3.80
CA ASP A 7 -1.36 7.12 -3.40
C ASP A 7 -1.15 5.63 -3.11
N THR A 8 -1.76 5.11 -2.04
CA THR A 8 -1.58 3.72 -1.61
C THR A 8 -2.89 2.98 -1.46
N LEU A 9 -2.84 1.67 -1.64
CA LEU A 9 -3.87 0.73 -1.23
C LEU A 9 -3.22 -0.39 -0.41
N ASP A 10 -3.46 -0.39 0.90
CA ASP A 10 -3.13 -1.51 1.79
C ASP A 10 -4.24 -2.55 1.64
N CYS A 11 -3.94 -3.64 0.93
CA CYS A 11 -4.89 -4.72 0.68
C CYS A 11 -4.39 -6.00 1.34
N ARG A 12 -5.21 -6.56 2.24
CA ARG A 12 -4.90 -7.78 2.99
C ARG A 12 -6.02 -8.78 2.85
N GLN A 13 -5.63 -10.04 2.66
CA GLN A 13 -6.57 -11.15 2.52
C GLN A 13 -6.26 -12.23 3.55
N TRP A 14 -7.27 -12.57 4.34
CA TRP A 14 -7.29 -13.79 5.14
C TRP A 14 -8.67 -14.45 5.03
N GLN A 15 -9.50 -14.40 6.08
CA GLN A 15 -10.92 -14.81 5.99
C GLN A 15 -11.77 -13.83 5.16
N ARG A 16 -11.36 -12.57 5.09
CA ARG A 16 -11.98 -11.50 4.29
C ARG A 16 -10.90 -10.66 3.62
N VAL A 17 -11.29 -9.95 2.57
CA VAL A 17 -10.46 -8.94 1.91
C VAL A 17 -10.71 -7.61 2.59
N ILE A 18 -9.64 -6.97 3.03
CA ILE A 18 -9.64 -5.60 3.56
C ILE A 18 -8.80 -4.77 2.59
N ALA A 19 -9.31 -3.62 2.17
CA ALA A 19 -8.59 -2.69 1.32
C ALA A 19 -8.73 -1.28 1.92
N VAL A 20 -7.62 -0.68 2.32
CA VAL A 20 -7.59 0.63 2.97
C VAL A 20 -6.74 1.58 2.13
N PRO A 21 -7.35 2.61 1.53
CA PRO A 21 -6.60 3.65 0.84
C PRO A 21 -5.74 4.46 1.81
N GLY A 22 -4.64 5.01 1.32
CA GLY A 22 -3.76 5.89 2.07
C GLY A 22 -2.90 6.75 1.16
N LYS A 23 -1.94 7.42 1.78
CA LYS A 23 -0.96 8.25 1.08
C LYS A 23 0.41 8.16 1.72
N LEU A 24 1.42 7.95 0.91
CA LEU A 24 2.82 8.08 1.29
C LEU A 24 3.14 9.55 1.56
N THR A 25 3.79 9.78 2.68
CA THR A 25 4.33 11.07 3.08
C THR A 25 5.72 10.86 3.66
N LEU A 26 6.55 11.89 3.59
CA LEU A 26 7.77 11.95 4.40
C LEU A 26 7.39 12.59 5.75
N MET A 27 7.67 11.90 6.85
CA MET A 27 7.52 12.39 8.21
C MET A 27 8.85 12.25 8.92
N SER A 28 9.49 13.38 9.25
CA SER A 28 10.81 13.40 9.90
C SER A 28 11.87 12.56 9.15
N ASP A 29 11.86 12.66 7.82
CA ASP A 29 12.70 11.88 6.89
C ASP A 29 12.35 10.39 6.71
N ASP A 30 11.35 9.90 7.43
CA ASP A 30 10.84 8.53 7.27
C ASP A 30 9.66 8.48 6.29
N LEU A 31 9.67 7.50 5.39
CA LEU A 31 8.56 7.26 4.46
C LEU A 31 7.43 6.55 5.18
N THR A 32 6.26 7.19 5.26
CA THR A 32 5.13 6.70 6.06
C THR A 32 3.86 6.65 5.21
N ASN A 33 3.16 5.54 5.25
CA ASN A 33 1.80 5.43 4.72
C ASN A 33 0.79 5.93 5.77
N VAL A 34 0.07 6.99 5.43
CA VAL A 34 -1.03 7.53 6.23
C VAL A 34 -2.34 7.02 5.64
N THR A 35 -3.04 6.14 6.35
CA THR A 35 -4.32 5.60 5.84
C THR A 35 -5.45 6.61 5.97
N VAL A 36 -6.54 6.43 5.23
CA VAL A 36 -7.78 7.23 5.41
C VAL A 36 -8.38 7.07 6.81
N LYS A 37 -8.00 6.01 7.55
CA LYS A 37 -8.36 5.79 8.97
C LYS A 37 -7.41 6.50 9.94
N ARG A 38 -6.41 7.21 9.43
CA ARG A 38 -5.38 7.93 10.19
C ARG A 38 -4.44 7.00 10.97
N GLU A 39 -4.23 5.79 10.46
CA GLU A 39 -3.15 4.92 10.92
C GLU A 39 -1.86 5.30 10.20
N LEU A 40 -0.73 5.16 10.89
CA LEU A 40 0.60 5.50 10.41
C LEU A 40 1.42 4.22 10.34
N TYR A 41 1.95 3.92 9.16
CA TYR A 41 2.82 2.77 8.93
C TYR A 41 4.10 3.21 8.24
N GLU A 42 5.23 3.06 8.91
CA GLU A 42 6.54 3.26 8.30
C GLU A 42 6.76 2.25 7.18
N VAL A 43 7.44 2.70 6.13
CA VAL A 43 7.77 1.92 4.94
C VAL A 43 9.29 1.99 4.76
N GLU A 44 9.98 0.96 5.19
CA GLU A 44 11.40 0.81 4.92
C GLU A 44 11.59 0.00 3.65
N ARG A 45 12.51 0.43 2.77
CA ARG A 45 12.77 -0.25 1.50
C ARG A 45 14.17 -0.80 1.45
N ASP A 46 14.27 -2.09 1.15
CA ASP A 46 15.54 -2.75 0.83
C ASP A 46 15.43 -3.41 -0.55
N GLY A 47 15.99 -2.77 -1.57
CA GLY A 47 15.96 -3.25 -2.95
C GLY A 47 14.54 -3.50 -3.49
N ASN A 48 14.18 -4.78 -3.55
CA ASN A 48 12.89 -5.27 -4.06
C ASN A 48 11.90 -5.67 -2.96
N THR A 49 12.30 -5.59 -1.69
CA THR A 49 11.44 -5.80 -0.53
C THR A 49 11.14 -4.49 0.18
N ILE A 50 10.05 -4.49 0.93
CA ILE A 50 9.75 -3.45 1.92
C ILE A 50 9.40 -4.10 3.25
N GLU A 51 9.75 -3.43 4.34
CA GLU A 51 9.16 -3.69 5.66
C GLU A 51 7.96 -2.76 5.85
N TYR A 52 6.83 -3.33 6.24
CA TYR A 52 5.57 -2.61 6.42
C TYR A 52 4.68 -3.34 7.42
N ASP A 53 4.28 -2.64 8.48
CA ASP A 53 3.42 -3.18 9.54
C ASP A 53 3.91 -4.54 10.10
N GLY A 54 5.21 -4.63 10.36
CA GLY A 54 5.86 -5.84 10.86
C GLY A 54 5.93 -7.01 9.86
N MET A 55 5.58 -6.78 8.59
CA MET A 55 5.68 -7.77 7.51
C MET A 55 6.74 -7.35 6.49
N THR A 56 7.48 -8.34 5.98
CA THR A 56 8.33 -8.15 4.80
C THR A 56 7.51 -8.48 3.56
N MET A 57 7.36 -7.52 2.65
CA MET A 57 6.64 -7.69 1.39
C MET A 57 7.59 -7.58 0.20
N GLU A 58 7.42 -8.45 -0.79
CA GLU A 58 8.15 -8.41 -2.05
C GLU A 58 7.40 -7.62 -3.11
N ARG A 59 8.13 -6.91 -3.97
CA ARG A 59 7.56 -6.33 -5.18
C ARG A 59 7.14 -7.45 -6.13
N VAL A 60 5.90 -7.36 -6.58
CA VAL A 60 5.31 -8.23 -7.59
C VAL A 60 4.78 -7.40 -8.77
N ASP A 61 4.74 -8.00 -9.95
CA ASP A 61 4.21 -7.33 -11.16
C ASP A 61 2.69 -7.19 -11.14
N ARG A 62 1.98 -8.07 -10.41
CA ARG A 62 0.51 -8.08 -10.32
C ARG A 62 0.04 -8.45 -8.91
N PRO A 63 -0.98 -7.77 -8.36
CA PRO A 63 -1.59 -8.16 -7.10
C PRO A 63 -2.41 -9.46 -7.24
N THR A 64 -2.89 -10.00 -6.13
CA THR A 64 -3.89 -11.09 -6.15
C THR A 64 -5.17 -10.62 -6.83
N ALA A 65 -5.97 -11.57 -7.34
CA ALA A 65 -7.22 -11.26 -8.04
C ALA A 65 -8.20 -10.49 -7.14
N GLU A 66 -8.19 -10.79 -5.84
CA GLU A 66 -9.01 -10.15 -4.83
C GLU A 66 -8.59 -8.70 -4.59
N CYS A 67 -7.29 -8.43 -4.52
CA CYS A 67 -6.78 -7.06 -4.37
C CYS A 67 -6.94 -6.24 -5.65
N ALA A 68 -6.83 -6.87 -6.83
CA ALA A 68 -7.19 -6.24 -8.10
C ALA A 68 -8.69 -5.85 -8.11
N ALA A 69 -9.58 -6.77 -7.73
CA ALA A 69 -11.02 -6.49 -7.65
C ALA A 69 -11.37 -5.42 -6.61
N ALA A 70 -10.60 -5.32 -5.51
CA ALA A 70 -10.75 -4.25 -4.54
C ALA A 70 -10.33 -2.89 -5.12
N LEU A 71 -9.23 -2.86 -5.88
CA LEU A 71 -8.77 -1.67 -6.58
C LEU A 71 -9.77 -1.21 -7.64
N ASP A 72 -10.40 -2.12 -8.39
CA ASP A 72 -11.41 -1.76 -9.40
C ASP A 72 -12.64 -1.07 -8.78
N LYS A 73 -13.03 -1.47 -7.56
CA LYS A 73 -14.15 -0.88 -6.83
C LYS A 73 -13.82 0.49 -6.24
N ALA A 74 -12.56 0.70 -5.88
CA ALA A 74 -12.07 1.93 -5.25
C ALA A 74 -10.70 2.27 -5.86
N PRO A 75 -10.69 2.81 -7.11
CA PRO A 75 -9.46 3.08 -7.81
C PRO A 75 -8.66 4.16 -7.09
N LEU A 76 -7.33 4.04 -7.16
CA LEU A 76 -6.45 5.08 -6.67
C LEU A 76 -6.63 6.36 -7.51
N PRO A 77 -6.48 7.55 -6.90
CA PRO A 77 -6.57 8.81 -7.63
C PRO A 77 -5.56 8.93 -8.78
N THR A 78 -4.41 8.25 -8.64
CA THR A 78 -3.34 8.22 -9.64
C THR A 78 -3.05 6.79 -10.10
N PRO A 79 -2.51 6.61 -11.33
CA PRO A 79 -2.28 5.28 -11.89
C PRO A 79 -1.13 4.56 -11.20
N LEU A 80 -1.22 3.22 -11.14
CA LEU A 80 -0.10 2.38 -10.71
C LEU A 80 1.08 2.47 -11.72
N PRO A 81 2.33 2.37 -11.24
CA PRO A 81 3.55 2.55 -12.04
C PRO A 81 3.83 1.43 -13.05
#